data_AF-M4WUP9-F1
#
_entry.id   AF-M4WUP9-F1
#
_cell.length_a   1.000
_cell.length_b   1.000
_cell.length_c   1.000
_cell.angle_alpha   90.00
_cell.angle_beta   90.00
_cell.angle_gamma   90.00
#
_symmetry.space_group_name_H-M   'P 1'
#
loop_
_entity.id
_entity.type
_entity.pdbx_description
1 polymer ?
#
loop_
_entity_poly.entity_id
_entity_poly.type
_entity_poly.pdbx_seq_one_letter_code
_entity_poly.pdbx_strand_id
1 'polypeptide(L)' 'MEMLFIDPELRGRGIGRALLDFVREARGALSVDVNEQNPQAVGFYRHYGFVQTGRSPTDGEGRPFPLLHMGLPDEA' A
#
# COMPACT_ATOMS: atom_id res chain seq x y z
N MET A 1 10.19 6.88 -6.73
CA MET A 1 9.57 5.61 -6.32
C MET A 1 9.89 5.40 -4.86
N GLU A 2 8.90 5.49 -3.99
CA GLU A 2 9.03 5.08 -2.59
C GLU A 2 8.36 3.71 -2.48
N MET A 3 9.12 2.66 -2.14
CA MET A 3 8.62 1.29 -2.09
C MET A 3 8.85 0.68 -0.70
N LEU A 4 7.80 0.05 -0.16
CA LEU A 4 7.86 -0.68 1.11
C LEU A 4 7.88 -2.19 0.82
N PHE A 5 8.99 -2.85 1.16
CA PHE A 5 9.11 -4.30 1.09
C PHE A 5 9.44 -4.87 2.45
N ILE A 6 8.79 -5.98 2.79
CA ILE A 6 9.07 -6.76 3.99
C ILE A 6 9.49 -8.14 3.53
N ASP A 7 10.61 -8.60 4.06
CA ASP A 7 11.11 -9.95 3.85
C ASP A 7 9.99 -10.97 4.14
N PRO A 8 9.73 -11.93 3.23
CA PRO A 8 8.74 -12.99 3.43
C PRO A 8 8.82 -13.69 4.79
N GLU A 9 10.02 -13.94 5.31
CA GLU A 9 10.25 -14.64 6.59
C GLU A 9 9.86 -13.79 7.82
N LEU A 10 9.75 -12.48 7.61
CA LEU A 10 9.41 -11.48 8.62
C LEU A 10 7.95 -11.00 8.54
N ARG A 11 7.19 -11.45 7.53
CA ARG A 11 5.75 -11.15 7.41
C ARG A 11 4.94 -11.79 8.53
N GLY A 12 3.77 -11.23 8.81
CA GLY A 12 2.87 -11.72 9.87
C GLY A 12 3.31 -11.37 11.30
N ARG A 13 4.45 -10.70 11.49
CA ARG A 13 4.99 -10.29 12.80
C ARG A 13 4.64 -8.85 13.21
N GLY A 14 3.70 -8.22 12.50
CA GLY A 14 3.29 -6.83 12.77
C GLY A 14 4.24 -5.74 12.24
N ILE A 15 5.38 -6.09 11.63
CA ILE A 15 6.37 -5.12 11.13
C ILE A 15 5.78 -4.14 10.12
N GLY A 16 4.98 -4.63 9.16
CA GLY A 16 4.37 -3.75 8.17
C GLY A 16 3.42 -2.74 8.77
N ARG A 17 2.65 -3.16 9.78
CA ARG A 17 1.78 -2.26 10.53
C ARG A 17 2.59 -1.21 11.29
N ALA A 18 3.63 -1.62 12.01
CA ALA A 18 4.50 -0.70 12.74
C ALA A 18 5.16 0.35 11.82
N LEU A 19 5.59 -0.05 10.63
CA LEU A 19 6.14 0.86 9.63
C LEU A 19 5.08 1.85 9.12
N LEU A 20 3.86 1.39 8.82
CA LEU A 20 2.78 2.28 8.40
C LEU A 20 2.32 3.22 9.52
N ASP A 21 2.24 2.75 10.76
CA ASP A 21 1.88 3.56 11.93
C ASP A 21 2.90 4.71 12.09
N PHE A 22 4.20 4.41 11.99
CA PHE A 22 5.26 5.42 12.06
C PHE A 22 5.14 6.49 10.96
N VAL A 23 4.87 6.10 9.70
CA VAL A 23 4.72 7.07 8.62
C VAL A 23 3.42 7.87 8.77
N ARG A 24 2.33 7.25 9.27
CA ARG A 24 1.06 7.92 9.54
C ARG A 24 1.24 9.02 10.58
N GLU A 25 1.91 8.72 11.69
CA GLU A 25 2.21 9.70 12.74
C GLU A 25 3.06 10.86 12.21
N ALA A 26 3.98 10.60 11.28
CA ALA A 26 4.86 11.62 10.73
C ALA A 26 4.23 12.51 9.64
N ARG A 27 3.29 11.98 8.84
CA ARG A 27 2.80 12.65 7.60
C ARG A 27 1.29 12.85 7.49
N GLY A 28 0.50 12.27 8.39
CA GLY A 28 -0.97 12.39 8.39
C GLY A 28 -1.63 11.57 7.29
N ALA A 29 -1.58 12.07 6.05
CA ALA A 29 -2.17 11.39 4.90
C ALA A 29 -1.21 10.37 4.29
N LEU A 30 -1.67 9.13 4.12
CA LEU A 30 -0.92 8.06 3.47
C LEU A 30 -1.63 7.59 2.20
N SER A 31 -0.87 7.53 1.11
CA SER A 31 -1.26 6.91 -0.13
C SER A 31 -0.15 5.96 -0.62
N VAL A 32 -0.56 4.90 -1.31
CA VAL A 32 0.33 3.89 -1.88
C VAL A 32 -0.17 3.43 -3.24
N ASP A 33 0.77 3.10 -4.11
CA ASP A 33 0.50 2.36 -5.33
C ASP A 33 0.89 0.91 -5.12
N VAL A 34 -0.06 0.00 -5.34
CA VAL A 34 0.17 -1.44 -5.20
C VAL A 34 -0.15 -2.14 -6.51
N ASN A 35 0.68 -3.09 -6.91
CA ASN A 35 0.39 -3.92 -8.07
C ASN A 35 -0.87 -4.78 -7.79
N GLU A 36 -1.88 -4.68 -8.65
CA GLU A 36 -3.16 -5.39 -8.53
C GLU A 36 -2.96 -6.91 -8.47
N GLN A 37 -1.90 -7.42 -9.09
CA GLN A 37 -1.54 -8.84 -9.14
C GLN A 37 -0.88 -9.33 -7.84
N ASN A 38 -0.69 -8.46 -6.83
CA ASN A 38 -0.18 -8.83 -5.51
C ASN A 38 -1.31 -8.85 -4.47
N PRO A 39 -2.16 -9.90 -4.44
CA PRO A 39 -3.32 -9.95 -3.56
C PRO A 39 -2.93 -9.92 -2.07
N GLN A 40 -1.72 -10.37 -1.72
CA GLN A 40 -1.22 -10.31 -0.34
C GLN A 40 -0.99 -8.86 0.09
N ALA A 41 -0.34 -8.05 -0.75
CA ALA A 41 -0.13 -6.63 -0.45
C ALA A 41 -1.45 -5.86 -0.45
N VAL A 42 -2.33 -6.11 -1.44
CA VAL A 42 -3.68 -5.50 -1.48
C VAL A 42 -4.46 -5.83 -0.21
N GLY A 43 -4.46 -7.10 0.21
CA GLY A 43 -5.12 -7.53 1.44
C GLY A 43 -4.52 -6.90 2.69
N PHE A 44 -3.20 -6.76 2.75
CA PHE A 44 -2.50 -6.09 3.84
C PHE A 44 -2.93 -4.61 3.97
N TYR A 45 -2.91 -3.84 2.87
CA TYR A 45 -3.32 -2.44 2.90
C TYR A 45 -4.81 -2.28 3.24
N ARG A 46 -5.68 -3.13 2.68
CA ARG A 46 -7.12 -3.13 3.04
C ARG A 46 -7.35 -3.45 4.51
N HIS A 47 -6.64 -4.42 5.06
CA HIS A 47 -6.75 -4.79 6.48
C HIS A 47 -6.27 -3.66 7.41
N TYR A 48 -5.27 -2.90 6.97
CA TYR A 48 -4.81 -1.71 7.70
C TYR A 48 -5.84 -0.56 7.66
N GLY A 49 -6.68 -0.48 6.63
CA GLY A 49 -7.74 0.52 6.49
C GLY A 49 -7.67 1.35 5.20
N PHE A 50 -6.75 1.03 4.29
CA PHE A 50 -6.69 1.70 3.00
C PHE A 50 -7.90 1.34 2.14
N VAL A 51 -8.41 2.34 1.42
CA VAL A 51 -9.44 2.18 0.39
C VAL A 51 -8.81 2.41 -0.98
N GLN A 52 -9.36 1.76 -2.00
CA GLN A 52 -8.96 2.02 -3.38
C GLN A 52 -9.51 3.38 -3.81
N THR A 53 -8.62 4.27 -4.26
CA THR A 53 -8.95 5.61 -4.75
C THR A 53 -8.83 5.71 -6.27
N GLY A 54 -8.17 4.75 -6.91
CA GLY A 54 -8.05 4.69 -8.37
C GLY A 54 -7.40 3.41 -8.87
N ARG A 55 -7.26 3.31 -10.20
CA ARG A 55 -6.55 2.21 -10.87
C ARG A 55 -5.90 2.71 -12.15
N SER A 56 -4.66 2.29 -12.38
CA SER A 56 -3.97 2.48 -13.66
C SER A 56 -3.78 1.13 -14.36
N PRO A 57 -4.02 1.03 -15.68
CA PRO A 57 -3.81 -0.21 -16.43
C PRO A 57 -2.33 -0.55 -16.63
N THR A 58 -1.45 0.44 -16.49
CA THR A 58 -0.01 0.31 -16.63
C THR A 58 0.71 0.87 -15.41
N ASP A 59 1.97 0.49 -15.23
CA ASP A 59 2.85 1.11 -14.23
C ASP A 59 3.39 2.47 -14.70
N GLY A 60 4.23 3.10 -13.88
CA GLY A 60 4.86 4.39 -14.18
C GLY A 60 5.84 4.37 -15.37
N GLU A 61 6.20 3.18 -15.88
CA GLU A 61 7.03 3.00 -17.07
C GLU A 61 6.20 2.60 -18.30
N GLY A 62 4.87 2.55 -18.20
CA GLY A 62 3.97 2.18 -19.27
C GLY A 62 3.88 0.67 -19.54
N ARG A 63 4.45 -0.16 -18.66
CA ARG A 63 4.37 -1.62 -18.78
C ARG A 63 2.98 -2.11 -18.35
N PRO A 64 2.48 -3.24 -18.88
CA PRO A 64 1.13 -3.75 -18.60
C PRO A 64 1.03 -4.43 -17.22
N PHE A 65 1.44 -3.71 -16.17
CA PHE A 65 1.33 -4.10 -14.78
C PHE A 65 0.34 -3.16 -14.09
N PRO A 66 -0.93 -3.55 -13.96
CA PRO A 66 -1.95 -2.68 -13.37
C PRO A 66 -1.62 -2.31 -11.93
N LEU A 67 -1.79 -1.03 -11.61
CA LEU A 67 -1.61 -0.49 -10.27
C LEU A 67 -2.96 -0.10 -9.68
N LEU A 68 -3.17 -0.42 -8.41
CA LEU A 68 -4.23 0.14 -7.60
C LEU A 68 -3.65 1.33 -6.83
N HIS A 69 -4.29 2.47 -6.95
CA HIS A 69 -4.04 3.63 -6.10
C HIS A 69 -4.88 3.44 -4.84
N MET A 70 -4.25 3.47 -3.68
CA MET A 70 -4.91 3.28 -2.40
C MET A 70 -4.52 4.39 -1.43
N GLY A 71 -5.45 4.79 -0.58
CA GLY A 71 -5.19 5.78 0.48
C GLY A 71 -6.01 5.49 1.73
N LEU A 72 -5.57 6.03 2.86
CA LEU A 72 -6.42 6.10 4.04
C LEU A 72 -7.49 7.18 3.82
N PRO A 73 -8.77 6.91 4.12
CA PRO A 73 -9.77 7.96 4.17
C PRO A 73 -9.40 8.96 5.27
N ASP A 74 -9.66 10.25 5.05
CA ASP A 74 -9.59 11.23 6.13
C ASP A 74 -10.59 10.83 7.23
N GLU A 75 -10.13 10.84 8.48
CA GLU A 75 -11.03 10.67 9.63
C GLU A 75 -11.95 11.90 9.68
N ALA A 76 -13.24 11.68 9.43
CA ALA A 76 -14.29 12.71 9.54
C ALA A 76 -14.57 13.08 11.00
#